data_AF-A0A497NQ50-F1
#
_entry.id   AF-A0A497NQ50-F1
#
_cell.length_a   1.000
_cell.length_b   1.000
_cell.length_c   1.000
_cell.angle_alpha   90.00
_cell.angle_beta   90.00
_cell.angle_gamma   90.00
#
_symmetry.space_group_name_H-M   'P 1'
#
loop_
_entity.id
_entity.type
_entity.pdbx_description
1 polymer ?
#
loop_
_entity_poly.entity_id
_entity_poly.type
_entity_poly.pdbx_seq_one_letter_code
_entity_poly.pdbx_strand_id
1 'polypeptide(L)'
;MRRARSELDEVAYRLHELAGLVGVSEQELLAFLKVISKADWANVEFRPIEGLEFGFESFAGGQIRLEITVRRGRTTVIREYDVPDLLVKGDISEVRLRPEVPPEPPARGRKKGRGRRRGYR
;
A
#
# COMPACT_ATOMS: atom_id res chain seq x y z
N MET A 1 15.12 -2.79 15.38
CA MET A 1 15.56 -2.56 13.98
C MET A 1 14.32 -2.27 13.15
N ARG A 2 14.16 -1.05 12.62
CA ARG A 2 13.08 -0.72 11.68
C ARG A 2 13.36 -1.51 10.40
N ARG A 3 12.53 -2.49 10.05
CA ARG A 3 12.64 -3.19 8.76
C ARG A 3 12.53 -2.13 7.67
N ALA A 4 13.57 -1.99 6.84
CA ALA A 4 13.42 -1.27 5.58
C ALA A 4 12.28 -1.98 4.83
N ARG A 5 11.19 -1.25 4.52
CA ARG A 5 10.11 -1.81 3.70
C ARG A 5 10.71 -2.18 2.35
N SER A 6 10.34 -3.35 1.83
CA SER A 6 10.74 -3.70 0.46
C SER A 6 10.06 -2.74 -0.52
N GLU A 7 10.63 -2.56 -1.71
CA GLU A 7 10.03 -1.74 -2.77
C GLU A 7 8.59 -2.20 -3.09
N LEU A 8 8.38 -3.53 -3.13
CA LEU A 8 7.07 -4.14 -3.27
C LEU A 8 6.10 -3.69 -2.18
N ASP A 9 6.51 -3.69 -0.90
CA ASP A 9 5.68 -3.24 0.22
C ASP A 9 5.33 -1.76 0.12
N GLU A 10 6.25 -0.93 -0.40
CA GLU A 10 6.00 0.49 -0.59
C GLU A 10 5.00 0.74 -1.72
N VAL A 11 5.18 0.11 -2.87
CA VAL A 11 4.23 0.20 -4.00
C VAL A 11 2.85 -0.34 -3.59
N ALA A 12 2.80 -1.50 -2.93
CA ALA A 12 1.57 -2.09 -2.44
C ALA A 12 0.83 -1.14 -1.48
N TYR A 13 1.56 -0.51 -0.56
CA TYR A 13 1.01 0.48 0.37
C TYR A 13 0.45 1.72 -0.35
N ARG A 14 1.12 2.22 -1.39
CA ARG A 14 0.65 3.38 -2.17
C ARG A 14 -0.60 3.07 -2.99
N LEU A 15 -0.65 1.88 -3.60
CA LEU A 15 -1.84 1.43 -4.30
C LEU A 15 -3.01 1.23 -3.33
N HIS A 16 -2.76 0.68 -2.13
CA HIS A 16 -3.77 0.57 -1.10
C HIS A 16 -4.32 1.95 -0.66
N GLU A 17 -3.43 2.94 -0.49
CA GLU A 17 -3.80 4.32 -0.20
C GLU A 17 -4.68 4.91 -1.30
N LEU A 18 -4.31 4.73 -2.57
CA LEU A 18 -5.12 5.18 -3.71
C LEU A 18 -6.51 4.52 -3.72
N ALA A 19 -6.59 3.20 -3.53
CA ALA A 19 -7.87 2.48 -3.49
C ALA A 19 -8.81 3.07 -2.43
N GLY A 20 -8.28 3.33 -1.23
CA GLY A 20 -9.03 3.97 -0.15
C GLY A 20 -9.48 5.39 -0.48
N LEU A 21 -8.65 6.18 -1.17
CA LEU A 21 -8.96 7.56 -1.55
C LEU A 21 -10.01 7.66 -2.68
N VAL A 22 -9.97 6.74 -3.64
CA VAL A 22 -10.93 6.69 -4.76
C VAL A 22 -12.23 5.96 -4.37
N GLY A 23 -12.20 5.18 -3.28
CA GLY A 23 -13.36 4.44 -2.80
C GLY A 23 -13.61 3.14 -3.54
N VAL A 24 -12.57 2.51 -4.08
CA VAL A 24 -12.62 1.21 -4.75
C VAL A 24 -12.01 0.12 -3.89
N SER A 25 -12.42 -1.12 -4.11
CA SER A 25 -11.79 -2.28 -3.50
C SER A 25 -10.39 -2.51 -4.06
N GLU A 26 -9.62 -3.26 -3.27
CA GLU A 26 -8.27 -3.69 -3.65
C GLU A 26 -8.27 -4.52 -4.94
N GLN A 27 -9.26 -5.41 -5.08
CA GLN A 27 -9.41 -6.27 -6.25
C GLN A 27 -9.75 -5.47 -7.50
N GLU A 28 -10.59 -4.44 -7.38
CA GLU A 28 -10.92 -3.55 -8.50
C GLU A 28 -9.68 -2.78 -8.97
N LEU A 29 -8.86 -2.27 -8.04
CA LEU A 29 -7.62 -1.58 -8.40
C LEU A 29 -6.61 -2.53 -9.06
N LEU A 30 -6.44 -3.74 -8.52
CA LEU A 30 -5.55 -4.76 -9.12
C LEU A 30 -6.03 -5.19 -10.51
N ALA A 31 -7.34 -5.34 -10.70
CA ALA A 31 -7.93 -5.62 -12.01
C ALA A 31 -7.65 -4.48 -13.00
N PHE A 32 -7.77 -3.24 -12.56
CA PHE A 32 -7.42 -2.06 -13.35
C PHE A 32 -5.95 -2.08 -13.79
N LEU A 33 -5.00 -2.36 -12.89
CA LEU A 33 -3.58 -2.48 -13.24
C LEU A 33 -3.33 -3.59 -14.26
N LYS A 34 -4.04 -4.72 -14.14
CA LYS A 34 -3.97 -5.81 -15.12
C LYS A 34 -4.52 -5.43 -16.49
N VAL A 35 -5.48 -4.52 -16.56
CA VAL A 35 -5.98 -3.98 -17.84
C VAL A 35 -4.97 -3.01 -18.43
N ILE A 36 -4.45 -2.08 -17.62
CA ILE A 36 -3.48 -1.07 -18.09
C ILE A 36 -2.18 -1.70 -18.58
N SER A 37 -1.66 -2.72 -17.92
CA SER A 37 -0.44 -3.43 -18.36
C SER A 37 -0.57 -4.13 -19.70
N LYS A 38 -1.78 -4.30 -20.23
CA LYS A 38 -2.00 -4.83 -21.59
C LYS A 38 -2.19 -3.73 -22.63
N ALA A 39 -2.29 -2.49 -22.17
CA ALA A 39 -2.47 -1.32 -23.02
C ALA A 39 -1.16 -0.54 -23.02
N ASP A 40 -0.25 -0.93 -23.93
CA ASP A 40 1.13 -0.46 -24.06
C ASP A 40 1.29 1.04 -24.42
N TRP A 41 0.20 1.81 -24.38
CA TRP A 41 0.09 3.23 -24.71
C TRP A 41 -0.78 4.00 -23.71
N ALA A 42 -1.27 3.35 -22.65
CA ALA A 42 -2.18 3.97 -21.72
C ALA A 42 -1.43 4.81 -20.68
N ASN A 43 -1.85 6.08 -20.56
CA ASN A 43 -1.53 6.94 -19.43
C ASN A 43 -2.83 7.30 -18.71
N VAL A 44 -2.88 7.12 -17.40
CA VAL A 44 -4.05 7.43 -16.58
C VAL A 44 -3.65 8.20 -15.34
N GLU A 45 -4.29 9.35 -15.12
CA GLU A 45 -4.09 10.19 -13.94
C GLU A 45 -5.32 10.19 -13.04
N PHE A 46 -5.10 10.01 -11.73
CA PHE A 46 -6.10 10.16 -10.69
C PHE A 46 -5.75 11.35 -9.80
N ARG A 47 -6.72 12.21 -9.52
CA ARG A 47 -6.58 13.37 -8.63
C ARG A 47 -7.62 13.28 -7.51
N PRO A 48 -7.42 12.35 -6.54
CA PRO A 48 -8.44 12.06 -5.54
C PRO A 48 -8.73 13.24 -4.61
N ILE A 49 -7.73 14.07 -4.34
CA ILE A 49 -7.83 15.28 -3.51
C ILE A 49 -6.91 16.38 -4.05
N GLU A 50 -7.17 17.62 -3.66
CA GLU A 50 -6.36 18.76 -4.07
C GLU A 50 -4.89 18.59 -3.62
N GLY A 51 -3.97 18.74 -4.58
CA GLY A 51 -2.53 18.64 -4.34
C GLY A 51 -2.00 17.21 -4.21
N LEU A 52 -2.77 16.17 -4.55
CA LEU A 52 -2.29 14.79 -4.66
C LEU A 52 -2.73 14.19 -6.00
N GLU A 53 -1.77 13.76 -6.79
CA GLU A 53 -1.98 13.16 -8.12
C GLU A 53 -1.27 11.80 -8.17
N PHE A 54 -1.94 10.80 -8.71
CA PHE A 54 -1.39 9.48 -9.02
C PHE A 54 -1.43 9.26 -10.52
N GLY A 55 -0.28 9.07 -11.17
CA GLY A 55 -0.15 8.77 -12.58
C GLY A 55 0.23 7.30 -12.79
N PHE A 56 -0.40 6.65 -13.76
CA PHE A 56 -0.01 5.34 -14.26
C PHE A 56 0.41 5.47 -15.72
N GLU A 57 1.62 5.03 -16.02
CA GLU A 57 2.14 4.95 -17.38
C GLU A 57 2.46 3.49 -17.69
N SER A 58 1.89 2.98 -18.78
CA SER A 58 2.14 1.63 -19.27
C SER A 58 3.13 1.66 -20.45
N PHE A 59 4.11 0.76 -20.43
CA PHE A 59 5.13 0.65 -21.47
C PHE A 59 5.04 -0.71 -22.18
N ALA A 60 5.65 -0.79 -23.37
CA ALA A 60 5.79 -2.03 -24.12
C ALA A 60 6.42 -3.13 -23.24
N GLY A 61 5.77 -4.29 -23.14
CA GLY A 61 6.17 -5.40 -22.25
C GLY A 61 5.35 -5.49 -20.95
N GLY A 62 4.35 -4.61 -20.79
CA GLY A 62 3.39 -4.61 -19.69
C GLY A 62 3.97 -4.18 -18.35
N GLN A 63 5.08 -3.44 -18.39
CA GLN A 63 5.60 -2.72 -17.23
C GLN A 63 4.73 -1.48 -16.99
N ILE A 64 4.44 -1.21 -15.72
CA ILE A 64 3.71 -0.02 -15.30
C ILE A 64 4.62 0.80 -14.39
N ARG A 65 4.66 2.11 -14.63
CA ARG A 65 5.25 3.09 -13.71
C ARG A 65 4.13 3.84 -12.99
N LEU A 66 4.27 3.96 -11.68
CA LEU A 66 3.42 4.75 -10.81
C LEU A 66 4.14 6.04 -10.44
N GLU A 67 3.58 7.18 -10.84
CA GLU A 67 4.02 8.50 -10.39
C GLU A 67 3.07 9.00 -9.28
N ILE A 68 3.62 9.56 -8.21
CA ILE A 68 2.87 10.23 -7.16
C ILE A 68 3.39 11.65 -7.04
N THR A 69 2.52 12.61 -7.33
CA THR A 69 2.82 14.03 -7.27
C THR A 69 2.07 14.66 -6.09
N VAL A 70 2.82 15.24 -5.15
CA VAL A 70 2.29 15.91 -3.96
C VAL A 70 2.66 17.39 -3.99
N ARG A 71 1.65 18.26 -4.00
CA ARG A 71 1.80 19.72 -3.99
C ARG A 71 1.41 20.27 -2.62
N ARG A 72 2.32 21.01 -1.99
CA ARG A 72 2.11 21.68 -0.69
C ARG A 72 2.64 23.11 -0.76
N GLY A 73 1.72 24.07 -0.91
CA GLY A 73 2.08 25.48 -1.09
C GLY A 73 2.93 25.69 -2.33
N ARG A 74 4.18 26.12 -2.16
CA ARG A 74 5.16 26.30 -3.27
C ARG A 74 6.03 25.06 -3.54
N THR A 75 5.85 23.99 -2.78
CA THR A 75 6.67 22.78 -2.91
C THR A 75 5.92 21.73 -3.69
N THR A 76 6.58 21.13 -4.69
CA THR A 76 6.09 19.95 -5.42
C THR A 76 7.08 18.82 -5.20
N VAL A 77 6.58 17.66 -4.77
CA VAL A 77 7.36 16.43 -4.60
C VAL A 77 6.80 15.40 -5.57
N ILE A 78 7.65 14.90 -6.46
CA ILE A 78 7.32 13.84 -7.41
C ILE A 78 8.08 12.59 -6.98
N ARG A 79 7.38 11.46 -6.91
CA ARG A 79 7.98 10.16 -6.64
C ARG A 79 7.51 9.16 -7.68
N GLU A 80 8.44 8.41 -8.24
CA GLU A 80 8.16 7.42 -9.26
C GLU A 80 8.54 6.04 -8.74
N TYR A 81 7.74 5.05 -9.08
CA TYR A 81 7.95 3.66 -8.70
C TYR A 81 7.69 2.76 -9.91
N ASP A 82 8.50 1.74 -10.08
CA ASP A 82 8.17 0.64 -10.97
C ASP A 82 7.19 -0.30 -10.26
N VAL A 83 6.04 -0.57 -10.89
CA VAL A 83 5.06 -1.49 -10.32
C VAL A 83 5.51 -2.92 -10.57
N PRO A 84 5.77 -3.73 -9.52
CA PRO A 84 6.28 -5.07 -9.72
C PRO A 84 5.29 -5.98 -10.47
N ASP A 85 5.81 -6.82 -11.36
CA ASP A 85 5.03 -7.78 -12.16
C ASP A 85 4.08 -8.66 -11.33
N LEU A 86 4.44 -8.97 -10.09
CA LEU A 86 3.58 -9.73 -9.18
C LEU A 86 2.21 -9.06 -8.96
N LEU A 87 2.17 -7.73 -8.85
CA LEU A 87 0.94 -6.95 -8.63
C LEU A 87 0.10 -6.81 -9.91
N VAL A 88 0.71 -7.07 -11.07
CA VAL A 88 0.14 -6.77 -12.39
C VAL A 88 -0.28 -8.06 -13.13
N LYS A 89 0.63 -9.03 -13.17
CA LYS A 89 0.51 -10.28 -13.92
C LYS A 89 0.11 -11.47 -13.03
N GLY A 90 0.22 -11.33 -11.70
CA GLY A 90 -0.19 -12.35 -10.73
C GLY A 90 -1.69 -12.64 -10.73
N ASP A 91 -2.09 -13.67 -9.99
CA ASP A 91 -3.49 -13.90 -9.66
C ASP A 91 -3.94 -12.84 -8.64
N ILE A 92 -4.92 -12.04 -9.04
CA ILE A 92 -5.50 -10.95 -8.23
C ILE A 92 -6.09 -11.50 -6.92
N SER A 93 -6.47 -12.78 -6.90
CA SER A 93 -7.02 -13.49 -5.74
C SER A 93 -5.97 -13.75 -4.66
N GLU A 94 -4.69 -13.85 -5.04
CA GLU A 94 -3.58 -14.21 -4.17
C GLU A 94 -2.77 -12.99 -3.70
N VAL A 95 -2.82 -11.90 -4.47
CA VAL A 95 -2.11 -10.66 -4.16
C VAL A 95 -2.87 -9.86 -3.11
N ARG A 96 -2.13 -9.37 -2.11
CA ARG A 96 -2.64 -8.43 -1.12
C ARG A 96 -1.86 -7.12 -1.09
N LEU A 97 -2.55 -6.00 -1.23
CA LEU A 97 -1.99 -4.65 -1.12
C LEU A 97 -1.84 -4.18 0.32
N ARG A 98 -2.65 -4.73 1.24
CA ARG A 98 -2.52 -4.44 2.67
C ARG A 98 -1.20 -5.01 3.20
N PRO A 99 -0.38 -4.22 3.91
CA PRO A 99 0.72 -4.79 4.67
C PRO A 99 0.13 -5.76 5.71
N GLU A 100 0.71 -6.96 5.83
CA GLU A 100 0.39 -7.87 6.93
C GLU A 100 0.68 -7.15 8.25
N VAL A 101 -0.36 -6.58 8.86
CA VAL A 101 -0.30 -6.16 10.25
C VAL A 101 0.01 -7.43 11.03
N PRO A 102 1.16 -7.53 11.71
CA PRO A 102 1.44 -8.72 12.52
C PRO A 102 0.25 -8.93 13.45
N PRO A 103 -0.26 -10.15 13.61
CA PRO A 103 -1.32 -10.40 14.57
C PRO A 103 -0.88 -9.80 15.91
N GLU A 104 -1.71 -8.91 16.48
CA GLU A 104 -1.44 -8.33 17.79
C GLU A 104 -1.04 -9.47 18.73
N PRO A 105 0.14 -9.40 19.38
CA PRO A 105 0.53 -10.45 20.30
C PRO A 105 -0.59 -10.58 21.33
N PRO A 106 -1.10 -11.80 21.61
CA PRO A 106 -2.25 -11.98 22.48
C PRO A 106 -1.96 -11.27 23.79
N ALA A 107 -2.84 -10.34 24.17
CA ALA A 107 -2.71 -9.52 25.35
C ALA A 107 -2.36 -10.44 26.53
N ARG A 108 -1.10 -10.41 26.98
CA ARG A 108 -0.64 -11.20 28.12
C ARG A 108 -1.51 -10.77 29.30
N GLY A 109 -2.47 -11.62 29.65
CA GLY A 109 -3.34 -11.43 30.80
C GLY A 109 -2.47 -11.08 31.99
N ARG A 110 -2.65 -9.86 32.52
CA ARG A 110 -2.03 -9.40 33.76
C ARG A 110 -2.43 -10.39 34.87
N LYS A 111 -1.55 -11.35 35.17
CA LYS A 111 -1.62 -12.12 36.42
C LYS A 111 -1.49 -11.12 37.56
N LYS A 112 -2.63 -10.81 38.18
CA LYS A 112 -2.76 -9.94 39.36
C LYS A 112 -2.03 -10.63 40.52
N GLY A 113 -0.75 -10.33 40.70
CA GLY A 113 0.01 -10.71 41.89
C GLY A 113 -0.56 -9.98 43.10
N ARG A 114 -1.48 -10.60 43.85
CA ARG A 114 -1.84 -10.15 45.19
C ARG A 114 -0.75 -10.66 46.15
N GLY A 115 0.05 -9.72 46.61
CA GLY A 115 1.23 -9.96 47.43
C GLY A 115 0.92 -10.70 48.73
N ARG A 116 1.87 -11.56 49.09
CA ARG A 116 2.09 -12.02 50.46
C ARG A 116 2.34 -10.79 51.36
N ARG A 117 1.60 -10.68 52.46
CA ARG A 117 2.11 -10.06 53.68
C ARG A 117 1.68 -10.90 54.88
N ARG A 118 2.69 -11.53 55.50
CA ARG A 118 2.64 -12.12 56.83
C ARG A 118 2.24 -11.05 57.85
N GLY A 119 1.47 -11.44 58.87
CA GLY A 119 1.25 -10.66 60.08
C GLY A 119 0.74 -11.57 61.20
N TYR A 120 1.64 -11.86 62.15
CA TYR A 120 1.36 -12.45 63.46
C TYR A 120 0.56 -11.45 64.31
N ARG A 121 -0.56 -11.87 64.89
CA ARG A 121 -0.92 -11.71 66.31
C ARG A 121 -2.25 -12.38 66.60
#